data_AF-A0A5M3W3N3-F1
#
_entry.id   AF-A0A5M3W3N3-F1
#
_cell.length_a   1.000
_cell.length_b   1.000
_cell.length_c   1.000
_cell.angle_alpha   90.00
_cell.angle_beta   90.00
_cell.angle_gamma   90.00
#
_symmetry.space_group_name_H-M   'P 1'
#
loop_
_entity.id
_entity.type
_entity.pdbx_description
1 polymer ?
#
loop_
_entity_poly.entity_id
_entity_poly.type
_entity_poly.pdbx_seq_one_letter_code
_entity_poly.pdbx_strand_id
1 'polypeptide(L)'
;MGRFGAAVTAVVELVALAEPLGLAPLVALTSPEAVEEAEARGLVQIVADERRTNVRLAHPLYGVGDALRQHGDSVLAGICQIEYAHVLAMCDAAPAARAAFEAGAAHFTRLRALQDSWRYLTEPWAIAVSGELGNAVEFALGTATVARQLGAVAFETMALHTAVRLGHAELAADRLAELVQAQDGDLAALLASHARAAACADGAALEEAASGFLRIGWLPCAAEASAQAAQAWENAGRRAFSRAAASRAWMLAARCQGLRTPALARLASPGLTRREEEIARMASAGSTSKQIAERLVLSVRTVNNHLQSAYAKLGVSDRSSLKRVLTIDHASAPTEINSTGRR
;
A
#
# COMPACT_ATOMS: atom_id res chain seq x y z
N MET A 1 2.80 31.39 8.42
CA MET A 1 4.27 31.38 8.25
C MET A 1 4.57 31.42 6.76
N GLY A 2 5.59 32.18 6.35
CA GLY A 2 5.74 32.70 4.98
C GLY A 2 5.99 31.67 3.88
N ARG A 3 5.50 31.96 2.66
CA ARG A 3 5.80 31.22 1.42
C ARG A 3 7.31 31.02 1.28
N PHE A 4 7.76 29.78 1.08
CA PHE A 4 9.14 29.47 0.77
C PHE A 4 9.52 30.02 -0.62
N GLY A 5 10.81 30.29 -0.83
CA GLY A 5 11.32 30.57 -2.17
C GLY A 5 11.18 29.33 -3.06
N ALA A 6 10.91 29.52 -4.35
CA ALA A 6 10.64 28.43 -5.29
C ALA A 6 11.74 27.34 -5.33
N ALA A 7 13.00 27.73 -5.07
CA ALA A 7 14.14 26.82 -5.03
C ALA A 7 14.10 25.87 -3.82
N VAL A 8 13.80 26.40 -2.62
CA VAL A 8 13.64 25.59 -1.39
C VAL A 8 12.44 24.66 -1.49
N THR A 9 11.34 25.13 -2.09
CA THR A 9 10.15 24.30 -2.34
C THR A 9 10.50 23.09 -3.22
N ALA A 10 11.27 23.30 -4.30
CA ALA A 10 11.67 22.21 -5.20
C ALA A 10 12.52 21.14 -4.49
N VAL A 11 13.40 21.54 -3.56
CA VAL A 11 14.20 20.59 -2.74
C VAL A 11 13.30 19.73 -1.86
N VAL A 12 12.37 20.36 -1.14
CA VAL A 12 11.42 19.64 -0.26
C VAL A 12 10.51 18.71 -1.06
N GLU A 13 10.05 19.14 -2.24
CA GLU A 13 9.21 18.34 -3.13
C GLU A 13 9.94 17.10 -3.66
N LEU A 14 11.20 17.24 -4.10
CA LEU A 14 12.00 16.12 -4.60
C LEU A 14 12.38 15.13 -3.50
N VAL A 15 12.72 15.62 -2.31
CA VAL A 15 13.04 14.76 -1.16
C VAL A 15 11.78 14.05 -0.66
N ALA A 16 10.62 14.71 -0.63
CA ALA A 16 9.34 14.09 -0.28
C ALA A 16 8.91 12.99 -1.26
N LEU A 17 9.25 13.13 -2.55
CA LEU A 17 8.90 12.16 -3.59
C LEU A 17 9.75 10.88 -3.53
N ALA A 18 11.00 10.97 -3.06
CA ALA A 18 11.99 9.91 -3.28
C ALA A 18 12.96 9.70 -2.09
N GLU A 19 12.54 10.00 -0.86
CA GLU A 19 13.42 9.79 0.30
C GLU A 19 13.72 8.29 0.56
N PRO A 20 14.98 7.92 0.87
CA PRO A 20 16.16 8.79 0.91
C PRO A 20 16.72 9.09 -0.48
N LEU A 21 16.93 10.38 -0.80
CA LEU A 21 17.46 10.83 -2.09
C LEU A 21 18.94 11.16 -1.97
N GLY A 22 19.78 10.72 -2.92
CA GLY A 22 21.20 11.04 -2.92
C GLY A 22 21.46 12.55 -3.07
N LEU A 23 22.40 13.09 -2.30
CA LEU A 23 22.73 14.52 -2.31
C LEU A 23 23.19 15.01 -3.70
N ALA A 24 24.02 14.23 -4.40
CA ALA A 24 24.53 14.61 -5.72
C ALA A 24 23.42 14.69 -6.80
N PRO A 25 22.52 13.70 -6.96
CA PRO A 25 21.33 13.84 -7.81
C PRO A 25 20.41 14.99 -7.42
N LEU A 26 20.20 15.22 -6.12
CA LEU A 26 19.34 16.30 -5.63
C LEU A 26 19.90 17.68 -6.00
N VAL A 27 21.21 17.89 -5.79
CA VAL A 27 21.90 19.13 -6.17
C VAL A 27 21.86 19.34 -7.69
N ALA A 28 22.00 18.26 -8.48
CA ALA A 28 21.92 18.35 -9.94
C ALA A 28 20.53 18.75 -10.46
N LEU A 29 19.46 18.40 -9.73
CA LEU A 29 18.07 18.75 -10.06
C LEU A 29 17.62 20.09 -9.45
N THR A 30 18.39 20.63 -8.51
CA THR A 30 18.07 21.87 -7.78
C THR A 30 19.28 22.80 -7.80
N SER A 31 19.78 23.21 -6.62
CA SER A 31 21.06 23.88 -6.47
C SER A 31 21.62 23.59 -5.07
N PRO A 32 22.95 23.66 -4.87
CA PRO A 32 23.57 23.51 -3.55
C PRO A 32 22.97 24.48 -2.52
N GLU A 33 22.78 25.74 -2.91
CA GLU A 33 22.28 26.81 -2.04
C GLU A 33 20.84 26.54 -1.59
N ALA A 34 20.02 25.95 -2.46
CA ALA A 34 18.64 25.59 -2.14
C ALA A 34 18.58 24.44 -1.13
N VAL A 35 19.49 23.47 -1.23
CA VAL A 35 19.59 22.34 -0.30
C VAL A 35 20.11 22.81 1.06
N GLU A 36 21.13 23.67 1.08
CA GLU A 36 21.65 24.30 2.30
C GLU A 36 20.57 25.17 2.99
N GLU A 37 19.80 25.95 2.23
CA GLU A 37 18.72 26.76 2.78
C GLU A 37 17.57 25.88 3.33
N ALA A 38 17.26 24.76 2.67
CA ALA A 38 16.25 23.81 3.14
C ALA A 38 16.69 23.08 4.43
N GLU A 39 17.97 22.71 4.53
CA GLU A 39 18.55 22.09 5.72
C GLU A 39 18.65 23.10 6.88
N ALA A 40 19.13 24.32 6.64
CA ALA A 40 19.23 25.38 7.65
C ALA A 40 17.87 25.76 8.25
N ARG A 41 16.79 25.53 7.49
CA ARG A 41 15.40 25.75 7.93
C ARG A 41 14.78 24.51 8.60
N GLY A 42 15.52 23.41 8.70
CA GLY A 42 15.05 22.17 9.31
C GLY A 42 13.92 21.50 8.52
N LEU A 43 13.87 21.68 7.20
CA LEU A 43 12.87 21.04 6.32
C LEU A 43 13.38 19.69 5.82
N VAL A 44 14.68 19.60 5.58
CA VAL A 44 15.38 18.37 5.20
C VAL A 44 16.57 18.16 6.12
N GLN A 45 17.06 16.94 6.20
CA GLN A 45 18.28 16.56 6.92
C GLN A 45 19.21 15.81 5.98
N ILE A 46 20.48 16.20 5.95
CA ILE A 46 21.52 15.44 5.27
C ILE A 46 22.01 14.35 6.23
N VAL A 47 21.79 13.09 5.84
CA VAL A 47 22.21 11.90 6.58
C VAL A 47 23.36 11.25 5.81
N ALA A 48 24.53 11.24 6.43
CA ALA A 48 25.69 10.50 5.92
C ALA A 48 25.68 9.07 6.48
N ASP A 49 25.77 8.08 5.59
CA ASP A 49 26.10 6.69 5.90
C ASP A 49 27.52 6.39 5.38
N GLU A 50 28.15 5.29 5.80
CA GLU A 50 29.55 4.91 5.52
C GLU A 50 29.94 4.93 4.03
N ARG A 51 28.95 4.91 3.13
CA ARG A 51 29.14 4.90 1.66
C ARG A 51 28.39 5.97 0.87
N ARG A 52 27.40 6.67 1.46
CA ARG A 52 26.51 7.59 0.71
C ARG A 52 26.04 8.76 1.58
N THR A 53 25.93 9.93 0.96
CA THR A 53 25.30 11.12 1.56
C THR A 53 23.90 11.26 0.97
N ASN A 54 22.88 11.07 1.82
CA ASN A 54 21.47 11.12 1.43
C ASN A 54 20.75 12.26 2.13
N VAL A 55 19.64 12.71 1.55
CA VAL A 55 18.78 13.76 2.09
C VAL A 55 17.40 13.17 2.36
N ARG A 56 16.85 13.47 3.54
CA ARG A 56 15.52 13.03 4.00
C ARG A 56 14.72 14.21 4.54
N LEU A 57 13.41 14.07 4.65
CA LEU A 57 12.61 15.07 5.36
C LEU A 57 12.96 15.08 6.84
N ALA A 58 13.05 16.27 7.43
CA ALA A 58 13.45 16.44 8.82
C ALA A 58 12.40 15.94 9.83
N HIS A 59 11.16 15.70 9.41
CA HIS A 59 10.12 15.15 10.29
C HIS A 59 9.10 14.31 9.49
N PRO A 60 8.86 13.03 9.86
CA PRO A 60 7.97 12.11 9.11
C PRO A 60 6.47 12.49 9.09
N LEU A 61 6.03 13.47 9.88
CA LEU A 61 4.61 13.76 10.14
C LEU A 61 4.18 15.23 9.90
N TYR A 62 5.07 16.12 9.46
CA TYR A 62 4.62 17.42 8.95
C TYR A 62 4.34 17.26 7.44
N GLY A 63 3.07 17.11 7.05
CA GLY A 63 2.74 17.40 5.64
C GLY A 63 1.58 16.69 4.97
N VAL A 64 0.79 15.84 5.61
CA VAL A 64 -0.40 15.28 4.92
C VAL A 64 -1.68 16.02 5.32
N GLY A 65 -1.96 16.20 6.62
CA GLY A 65 -3.23 16.81 7.06
C GLY A 65 -3.29 18.34 6.97
N ASP A 66 -2.24 19.04 7.42
CA ASP A 66 -2.25 20.51 7.49
C ASP A 66 -1.68 21.19 6.25
N ALA A 67 -0.83 20.51 5.47
CA ALA A 67 -0.39 21.01 4.16
C ALA A 67 -1.52 20.96 3.12
N LEU A 68 -2.41 19.96 3.15
CA LEU A 68 -3.61 19.93 2.31
C LEU A 68 -4.57 21.09 2.60
N ARG A 69 -4.60 21.60 3.84
CA ARG A 69 -5.44 22.75 4.23
C ARG A 69 -4.77 24.11 4.03
N GLN A 70 -3.43 24.19 4.06
CA GLN A 70 -2.69 25.46 3.95
C GLN A 70 -1.99 25.68 2.60
N HIS A 71 -1.81 24.64 1.77
CA HIS A 71 -0.99 24.65 0.54
C HIS A 71 -1.66 23.94 -0.63
N GLY A 72 -2.87 24.39 -0.97
CA GLY A 72 -3.69 23.88 -2.08
C GLY A 72 -3.08 24.01 -3.48
N ASP A 73 -1.85 24.50 -3.65
CA ASP A 73 -1.15 24.69 -4.94
C ASP A 73 0.20 23.93 -5.04
N SER A 74 0.54 23.05 -4.08
CA SER A 74 1.84 22.36 -4.05
C SER A 74 1.86 21.04 -4.85
N VAL A 75 3.03 20.63 -5.36
CA VAL A 75 3.19 19.33 -6.05
C VAL A 75 2.84 18.16 -5.12
N LEU A 76 3.13 18.28 -3.81
CA LEU A 76 2.74 17.29 -2.80
C LEU A 76 1.21 17.16 -2.67
N ALA A 77 0.46 18.27 -2.75
CA ALA A 77 -1.00 18.22 -2.82
C ALA A 77 -1.45 17.53 -4.12
N GLY A 78 -0.77 17.78 -5.24
CA GLY A 78 -0.96 17.06 -6.50
C GLY A 78 -0.74 15.56 -6.38
N ILE A 79 0.37 15.12 -5.77
CA ILE A 79 0.71 13.71 -5.54
C ILE A 79 -0.36 13.05 -4.68
N CYS A 80 -0.74 13.67 -3.56
CA CYS A 80 -1.80 13.16 -2.69
C CYS A 80 -3.16 13.06 -3.41
N GLN A 81 -3.49 14.01 -4.29
CA GLN A 81 -4.73 13.99 -5.09
C GLN A 81 -4.70 12.91 -6.18
N ILE A 82 -3.54 12.65 -6.79
CA ILE A 82 -3.35 11.57 -7.77
C ILE A 82 -3.43 10.19 -7.09
N GLU A 83 -2.75 10.00 -5.95
CA GLU A 83 -2.87 8.76 -5.17
C GLU A 83 -4.31 8.56 -4.67
N TYR A 84 -4.99 9.64 -4.30
CA TYR A 84 -6.41 9.61 -3.99
C TYR A 84 -7.27 9.24 -5.20
N ALA A 85 -6.94 9.74 -6.40
CA ALA A 85 -7.58 9.34 -7.65
C ALA A 85 -7.36 7.86 -7.99
N HIS A 86 -6.17 7.31 -7.73
CA HIS A 86 -5.91 5.87 -7.83
C HIS A 86 -6.83 5.09 -6.90
N VAL A 87 -6.93 5.49 -5.63
CA VAL A 87 -7.82 4.86 -4.65
C VAL A 87 -9.28 4.95 -5.09
N LEU A 88 -9.74 6.12 -5.53
CA LEU A 88 -11.11 6.32 -6.03
C LEU A 88 -11.41 5.49 -7.28
N ALA A 89 -10.46 5.38 -8.21
CA ALA A 89 -10.60 4.54 -9.39
C ALA A 89 -10.78 3.08 -8.99
N MET A 90 -10.04 2.64 -7.97
CA MET A 90 -10.21 1.30 -7.43
C MET A 90 -11.48 1.15 -6.58
N CYS A 91 -12.21 2.21 -6.20
CA CYS A 91 -13.43 2.14 -5.38
C CYS A 91 -14.74 2.27 -6.18
N ASP A 92 -14.72 2.04 -7.51
CA ASP A 92 -15.89 2.19 -8.40
C ASP A 92 -16.48 3.62 -8.38
N ALA A 93 -15.62 4.62 -8.17
CA ALA A 93 -15.98 6.03 -8.16
C ALA A 93 -15.38 6.74 -9.38
N ALA A 94 -15.53 6.18 -10.58
CA ALA A 94 -14.83 6.62 -11.79
C ALA A 94 -14.94 8.14 -12.09
N PRO A 95 -16.12 8.80 -11.95
CA PRO A 95 -16.21 10.26 -12.13
C PRO A 95 -15.44 11.05 -11.07
N ALA A 96 -15.46 10.59 -9.81
CA ALA A 96 -14.72 11.21 -8.72
C ALA A 96 -13.22 10.96 -8.85
N ALA A 97 -12.82 9.77 -9.33
CA ALA A 97 -11.45 9.43 -9.64
C ALA A 97 -10.89 10.32 -10.75
N ARG A 98 -11.66 10.52 -11.82
CA ARG A 98 -11.28 11.42 -12.92
C ARG A 98 -11.14 12.86 -12.45
N ALA A 99 -12.08 13.35 -11.64
CA ALA A 99 -12.02 14.70 -11.07
C ALA A 99 -10.85 14.89 -10.10
N ALA A 100 -10.57 13.91 -9.23
CA ALA A 100 -9.41 13.93 -8.34
C ALA A 100 -8.09 13.86 -9.12
N PHE A 101 -8.05 13.07 -10.20
CA PHE A 101 -6.90 13.00 -11.10
C PHE A 101 -6.68 14.34 -11.81
N GLU A 102 -7.72 14.94 -12.39
CA GLU A 102 -7.64 16.24 -13.07
C GLU A 102 -7.23 17.37 -12.11
N ALA A 103 -7.75 17.36 -10.88
CA ALA A 103 -7.34 18.28 -9.83
C ALA A 103 -5.87 18.08 -9.45
N GLY A 104 -5.42 16.84 -9.24
CA GLY A 104 -4.03 16.52 -8.93
C GLY A 104 -3.07 16.88 -10.07
N ALA A 105 -3.45 16.53 -11.30
CA ALA A 105 -2.73 16.77 -12.54
C ALA A 105 -2.49 18.28 -12.80
N ALA A 106 -3.44 19.14 -12.42
CA ALA A 106 -3.30 20.59 -12.53
C ALA A 106 -2.11 21.15 -11.72
N HIS A 107 -1.61 20.41 -10.71
CA HIS A 107 -0.45 20.81 -9.92
C HIS A 107 0.90 20.46 -10.57
N PHE A 108 0.95 19.60 -11.60
CA PHE A 108 2.19 19.14 -12.24
C PHE A 108 2.58 19.92 -13.49
N THR A 109 2.26 21.22 -13.55
CA THR A 109 2.49 22.07 -14.74
C THR A 109 3.93 22.08 -15.26
N ARG A 110 4.94 21.90 -14.38
CA ARG A 110 6.38 21.84 -14.72
C ARG A 110 6.97 20.42 -14.75
N LEU A 111 6.22 19.42 -14.29
CA LEU A 111 6.63 18.02 -14.19
C LEU A 111 5.68 17.12 -14.99
N ARG A 112 5.35 17.52 -16.23
CA ARG A 112 4.42 16.78 -17.11
C ARG A 112 4.77 15.31 -17.28
N ALA A 113 6.05 14.97 -17.38
CA ALA A 113 6.49 13.58 -17.51
C ALA A 113 6.05 12.72 -16.30
N LEU A 114 6.04 13.30 -15.10
CA LEU A 114 5.55 12.63 -13.90
C LEU A 114 4.01 12.56 -13.87
N GLN A 115 3.32 13.64 -14.27
CA GLN A 115 1.86 13.66 -14.45
C GLN A 115 1.37 12.55 -15.39
N ASP A 116 2.03 12.41 -16.53
CA ASP A 116 1.73 11.39 -17.52
C ASP A 116 1.98 9.99 -16.93
N SER A 117 3.09 9.80 -16.22
CA SER A 117 3.42 8.54 -15.54
C SER A 117 2.28 8.11 -14.60
N TRP A 118 1.81 8.96 -13.69
CA TRP A 118 0.72 8.53 -12.81
C TRP A 118 -0.61 8.33 -13.53
N ARG A 119 -0.91 9.12 -14.57
CA ARG A 119 -2.07 8.89 -15.45
C ARG A 119 -2.07 7.46 -15.97
N TYR A 120 -0.92 7.01 -16.47
CA TYR A 120 -0.78 5.70 -17.08
C TYR A 120 -0.95 4.55 -16.07
N LEU A 121 -0.72 4.79 -14.77
CA LEU A 121 -1.04 3.83 -13.70
C LEU A 121 -2.50 3.90 -13.25
N THR A 122 -3.20 5.02 -13.44
CA THR A 122 -4.62 5.19 -13.06
C THR A 122 -5.57 4.66 -14.11
N GLU A 123 -5.28 4.92 -15.39
CA GLU A 123 -6.19 4.61 -16.50
C GLU A 123 -6.60 3.12 -16.56
N PRO A 124 -5.71 2.12 -16.34
CA PRO A 124 -6.11 0.72 -16.28
C PRO A 124 -7.26 0.46 -15.30
N TRP A 125 -7.26 1.11 -14.13
CA TRP A 125 -8.30 0.91 -13.12
C TRP A 125 -9.63 1.55 -13.53
N ALA A 126 -9.59 2.71 -14.20
CA ALA A 126 -10.79 3.33 -14.75
C ALA A 126 -11.44 2.45 -15.84
N ILE A 127 -10.62 1.87 -16.72
CA ILE A 127 -11.07 0.94 -17.77
C ILE A 127 -11.58 -0.38 -17.15
N ALA A 128 -10.91 -0.89 -16.10
CA ALA A 128 -11.36 -2.10 -15.41
C ALA A 128 -12.73 -1.92 -14.76
N VAL A 129 -13.01 -0.74 -14.20
CA VAL A 129 -14.31 -0.40 -13.61
C VAL A 129 -15.41 -0.29 -14.67
N SER A 130 -15.12 0.14 -15.90
CA SER A 130 -16.11 0.12 -17.00
C SER A 130 -16.45 -1.30 -17.49
N GLY A 131 -15.80 -2.34 -16.94
CA GLY A 131 -16.00 -3.74 -17.29
C GLY A 131 -15.07 -4.24 -18.40
N GLU A 132 -14.17 -3.40 -18.90
CA GLU A 132 -13.29 -3.70 -20.03
C GLU A 132 -11.91 -4.22 -19.57
N LEU A 133 -11.90 -5.31 -18.77
CA LEU A 133 -10.68 -5.84 -18.17
C LEU A 133 -9.56 -6.13 -19.18
N GLY A 134 -9.89 -6.62 -20.37
CA GLY A 134 -8.90 -6.86 -21.43
C GLY A 134 -8.17 -5.59 -21.87
N ASN A 135 -8.92 -4.50 -22.09
CA ASN A 135 -8.37 -3.20 -22.48
C ASN A 135 -7.55 -2.59 -21.34
N ALA A 136 -7.96 -2.79 -20.08
CA ALA A 136 -7.20 -2.35 -18.92
C ALA A 136 -5.81 -3.02 -18.83
N VAL A 137 -5.76 -4.32 -19.08
CA VAL A 137 -4.52 -5.12 -19.06
C VAL A 137 -3.61 -4.73 -20.22
N GLU A 138 -4.17 -4.61 -21.43
CA GLU A 138 -3.42 -4.16 -22.61
C GLU A 138 -2.79 -2.78 -22.36
N PHE A 139 -3.55 -1.85 -21.78
CA PHE A 139 -3.05 -0.52 -21.43
C PHE A 139 -1.90 -0.58 -20.41
N ALA A 140 -2.02 -1.41 -19.35
CA ALA A 140 -0.97 -1.59 -18.35
C ALA A 140 0.33 -2.16 -18.97
N LEU A 141 0.21 -3.15 -19.85
CA LEU A 141 1.36 -3.74 -20.55
C LEU A 141 1.98 -2.79 -21.59
N GLY A 142 1.16 -2.02 -22.29
CA GLY A 142 1.62 -0.95 -23.18
C GLY A 142 2.40 0.12 -22.41
N THR A 143 1.89 0.51 -21.24
CA THR A 143 2.59 1.42 -20.31
C THR A 143 3.94 0.87 -19.88
N ALA A 144 4.00 -0.41 -19.49
CA ALA A 144 5.27 -1.06 -19.14
C ALA A 144 6.27 -1.07 -20.31
N THR A 145 5.79 -1.29 -21.52
CA THR A 145 6.63 -1.30 -22.73
C THR A 145 7.24 0.08 -23.00
N VAL A 146 6.45 1.14 -22.89
CA VAL A 146 6.94 2.52 -23.02
C VAL A 146 7.94 2.85 -21.91
N ALA A 147 7.62 2.48 -20.65
CA ALA A 147 8.51 2.68 -19.52
C ALA A 147 9.88 2.02 -19.73
N ARG A 148 9.89 0.79 -20.26
CA ARG A 148 11.09 0.05 -20.61
C ARG A 148 11.94 0.77 -21.66
N GLN A 149 11.32 1.27 -22.73
CA GLN A 149 12.02 2.01 -23.78
C GLN A 149 12.68 3.29 -23.26
N LEU A 150 12.08 3.91 -22.26
CA LEU A 150 12.59 5.10 -21.59
C LEU A 150 13.59 4.81 -20.46
N GLY A 151 13.84 3.53 -20.13
CA GLY A 151 14.68 3.13 -19.00
C GLY A 151 14.08 3.44 -17.62
N ALA A 152 12.76 3.69 -17.54
CA ALA A 152 12.05 4.02 -16.32
C ALA A 152 11.70 2.75 -15.51
N VAL A 153 12.72 2.11 -14.91
CA VAL A 153 12.64 0.77 -14.30
C VAL A 153 11.57 0.67 -13.19
N ALA A 154 11.49 1.64 -12.28
CA ALA A 154 10.48 1.64 -11.22
C ALA A 154 9.05 1.74 -11.79
N PHE A 155 8.90 2.49 -12.88
CA PHE A 155 7.62 2.70 -13.53
C PHE A 155 7.18 1.47 -14.35
N GLU A 156 8.12 0.82 -15.04
CA GLU A 156 7.91 -0.49 -15.67
C GLU A 156 7.42 -1.52 -14.64
N THR A 157 8.04 -1.54 -13.45
CA THR A 157 7.68 -2.43 -12.34
C THR A 157 6.25 -2.21 -11.88
N MET A 158 5.83 -0.96 -11.66
CA MET A 158 4.47 -0.64 -11.21
C MET A 158 3.41 -0.93 -12.28
N ALA A 159 3.72 -0.68 -13.55
CA ALA A 159 2.81 -0.96 -14.67
C ALA A 159 2.59 -2.48 -14.84
N LEU A 160 3.66 -3.27 -14.78
CA LEU A 160 3.59 -4.73 -14.79
C LEU A 160 2.83 -5.26 -13.57
N HIS A 161 3.07 -4.71 -12.38
CA HIS A 161 2.33 -5.11 -11.17
C HIS A 161 0.84 -4.75 -11.25
N THR A 162 0.48 -3.68 -11.97
CA THR A 162 -0.93 -3.38 -12.25
C THR A 162 -1.61 -4.51 -13.03
N ALA A 163 -0.94 -5.10 -14.04
CA ALA A 163 -1.47 -6.28 -14.75
C ALA A 163 -1.65 -7.50 -13.81
N VAL A 164 -0.72 -7.71 -12.87
CA VAL A 164 -0.85 -8.75 -11.81
C VAL A 164 -2.11 -8.52 -10.98
N ARG A 165 -2.34 -7.29 -10.52
CA ARG A 165 -3.51 -6.94 -9.70
C ARG A 165 -4.83 -7.00 -10.48
N LEU A 166 -4.79 -6.82 -11.80
CA LEU A 166 -5.92 -7.04 -12.71
C LEU A 166 -6.20 -8.53 -13.00
N GLY A 167 -5.36 -9.44 -12.51
CA GLY A 167 -5.55 -10.89 -12.60
C GLY A 167 -4.77 -11.59 -13.71
N HIS A 168 -3.81 -10.89 -14.32
CA HIS A 168 -2.97 -11.40 -15.42
C HIS A 168 -1.50 -11.47 -15.02
N ALA A 169 -1.23 -12.21 -13.95
CA ALA A 169 0.11 -12.32 -13.39
C ALA A 169 1.08 -13.07 -14.32
N GLU A 170 0.57 -14.02 -15.09
CA GLU A 170 1.31 -14.81 -16.08
C GLU A 170 1.99 -13.97 -17.15
N LEU A 171 1.45 -12.79 -17.46
CA LEU A 171 2.00 -11.87 -18.46
C LEU A 171 3.14 -10.99 -17.92
N ALA A 172 3.33 -10.95 -16.59
CA ALA A 172 4.21 -9.99 -15.93
C ALA A 172 5.28 -10.63 -15.03
N ALA A 173 5.07 -11.85 -14.54
CA ALA A 173 5.89 -12.48 -13.51
C ALA A 173 7.38 -12.61 -13.88
N ASP A 174 7.67 -13.11 -15.08
CA ASP A 174 9.06 -13.32 -15.53
C ASP A 174 9.81 -11.99 -15.63
N ARG A 175 9.18 -10.99 -16.24
CA ARG A 175 9.79 -9.67 -16.40
C ARG A 175 9.99 -8.98 -15.05
N LEU A 176 9.01 -9.06 -14.14
CA LEU A 176 9.15 -8.53 -12.79
C LEU A 176 10.31 -9.18 -12.04
N ALA A 177 10.57 -10.48 -12.24
CA ALA A 177 11.70 -11.16 -11.61
C ALA A 177 13.05 -10.65 -12.13
N GLU A 178 13.17 -10.33 -13.43
CA GLU A 178 14.38 -9.72 -14.00
C GLU A 178 14.65 -8.33 -13.41
N LEU A 179 13.60 -7.52 -13.24
CA LEU A 179 13.71 -6.13 -12.77
C LEU A 179 14.13 -5.99 -11.31
N VAL A 180 14.04 -7.05 -10.49
CA VAL A 180 14.51 -7.05 -9.10
C VAL A 180 16.01 -6.75 -9.03
N GLN A 181 16.79 -7.31 -9.96
CA GLN A 181 18.26 -7.15 -9.95
C GLN A 181 18.71 -5.73 -10.30
N ALA A 182 17.82 -4.92 -10.86
CA ALA A 182 18.11 -3.56 -11.33
C ALA A 182 17.67 -2.47 -10.34
N GLN A 183 17.12 -2.83 -9.18
CA GLN A 183 16.54 -1.89 -8.22
C GLN A 183 17.02 -2.15 -6.79
N ASP A 184 17.34 -1.08 -6.08
CA ASP A 184 17.58 -1.11 -4.63
C ASP A 184 16.22 -1.06 -3.90
N GLY A 185 15.94 -2.02 -3.01
CA GLY A 185 14.80 -1.98 -2.09
C GLY A 185 13.86 -3.20 -2.08
N ASP A 186 13.21 -3.43 -0.94
CA ASP A 186 12.40 -4.63 -0.67
C ASP A 186 11.09 -4.68 -1.48
N LEU A 187 10.62 -3.54 -1.97
CA LEU A 187 9.33 -3.43 -2.65
C LEU A 187 9.34 -4.18 -3.99
N ALA A 188 10.35 -3.99 -4.85
CA ALA A 188 10.42 -4.66 -6.14
C ALA A 188 10.46 -6.19 -5.99
N ALA A 189 11.21 -6.69 -5.00
CA ALA A 189 11.26 -8.12 -4.67
C ALA A 189 9.89 -8.65 -4.23
N LEU A 190 9.16 -7.89 -3.41
CA LEU A 190 7.84 -8.26 -2.94
C LEU A 190 6.79 -8.27 -4.07
N LEU A 191 6.83 -7.30 -4.98
CA LEU A 191 5.96 -7.25 -6.17
C LEU A 191 6.23 -8.44 -7.11
N ALA A 192 7.50 -8.79 -7.35
CA ALA A 192 7.88 -9.95 -8.14
C ALA A 192 7.46 -11.27 -7.45
N SER A 193 7.60 -11.37 -6.13
CA SER A 193 7.14 -12.53 -5.36
C SER A 193 5.63 -12.72 -5.46
N HIS A 194 4.86 -11.63 -5.33
CA HIS A 194 3.41 -11.63 -5.51
C HIS A 194 3.03 -12.08 -6.92
N ALA A 195 3.67 -11.52 -7.95
CA ALA A 195 3.41 -11.88 -9.35
C ALA A 195 3.64 -13.36 -9.63
N ARG A 196 4.77 -13.91 -9.20
CA ARG A 196 5.08 -15.33 -9.36
C ARG A 196 4.09 -16.22 -8.60
N ALA A 197 3.78 -15.87 -7.35
CA ALA A 197 2.83 -16.63 -6.54
C ALA A 197 1.42 -16.66 -7.17
N ALA A 198 0.98 -15.52 -7.72
CA ALA A 198 -0.29 -15.41 -8.44
C ALA A 198 -0.29 -16.23 -9.75
N ALA A 199 0.78 -16.13 -10.55
CA ALA A 199 0.92 -16.86 -11.82
C ALA A 199 0.92 -18.40 -11.62
N CYS A 200 1.54 -18.88 -10.53
CA CYS A 200 1.57 -20.30 -10.18
C CYS A 200 0.34 -20.77 -9.38
N ALA A 201 -0.58 -19.87 -9.03
CA ALA A 201 -1.68 -20.13 -8.10
C ALA A 201 -1.20 -20.79 -6.78
N ASP A 202 -0.07 -20.32 -6.24
CA ASP A 202 0.50 -20.82 -4.98
C ASP A 202 -0.10 -20.07 -3.78
N GLY A 203 -1.07 -20.70 -3.13
CA GLY A 203 -1.77 -20.12 -1.99
C GLY A 203 -0.88 -19.85 -0.77
N ALA A 204 0.24 -20.56 -0.59
CA ALA A 204 1.16 -20.33 0.52
C ALA A 204 2.04 -19.12 0.25
N ALA A 205 2.62 -19.05 -0.96
CA ALA A 205 3.44 -17.92 -1.38
C ALA A 205 2.61 -16.61 -1.47
N LEU A 206 1.33 -16.69 -1.83
CA LEU A 206 0.42 -15.54 -1.81
C LEU A 206 0.15 -15.01 -0.40
N GLU A 207 -0.02 -15.90 0.60
CA GLU A 207 -0.16 -15.49 2.01
C GLU A 207 1.14 -14.88 2.58
N GLU A 208 2.30 -15.36 2.13
CA GLU A 208 3.58 -14.76 2.45
C GLU A 208 3.71 -13.35 1.84
N ALA A 209 3.36 -13.19 0.56
CA ALA A 209 3.31 -11.88 -0.10
C ALA A 209 2.33 -10.93 0.62
N ALA A 210 1.14 -11.41 0.98
CA ALA A 210 0.16 -10.64 1.74
C ALA A 210 0.72 -10.16 3.09
N SER A 211 1.48 -11.01 3.77
CA SER A 211 2.16 -10.66 5.02
C SER A 211 3.28 -9.64 4.80
N GLY A 212 4.05 -9.78 3.72
CA GLY A 212 5.05 -8.80 3.30
C GLY A 212 4.45 -7.41 3.07
N PHE A 213 3.37 -7.32 2.30
CA PHE A 213 2.68 -6.04 2.05
C PHE A 213 2.15 -5.43 3.33
N LEU A 214 1.63 -6.26 4.24
CA LEU A 214 1.14 -5.78 5.52
C LEU A 214 2.25 -5.14 6.38
N ARG A 215 3.45 -5.74 6.40
CA ARG A 215 4.60 -5.21 7.16
C ARG A 215 5.02 -3.82 6.67
N ILE A 216 4.95 -3.57 5.38
CA ILE A 216 5.29 -2.27 4.78
C ILE A 216 4.09 -1.31 4.69
N GLY A 217 2.92 -1.69 5.23
CA GLY A 217 1.73 -0.83 5.28
C GLY A 217 0.91 -0.77 3.98
N TRP A 218 1.23 -1.59 2.97
CA TRP A 218 0.54 -1.63 1.67
C TRP A 218 -0.74 -2.47 1.71
N LEU A 219 -1.75 -1.96 2.41
CA LEU A 219 -2.99 -2.69 2.71
C LEU A 219 -3.77 -3.20 1.49
N PRO A 220 -3.94 -2.44 0.38
CA PRO A 220 -4.65 -2.94 -0.80
C PRO A 220 -4.03 -4.22 -1.37
N CYS A 221 -2.71 -4.23 -1.55
CA CYS A 221 -1.98 -5.39 -2.06
C CYS A 221 -2.02 -6.57 -1.08
N ALA A 222 -2.01 -6.30 0.23
CA ALA A 222 -2.17 -7.35 1.24
C ALA A 222 -3.56 -8.01 1.15
N ALA A 223 -4.63 -7.22 0.98
CA ALA A 223 -5.99 -7.72 0.84
C ALA A 223 -6.15 -8.56 -0.44
N GLU A 224 -5.61 -8.07 -1.55
CA GLU A 224 -5.64 -8.74 -2.85
C GLU A 224 -4.87 -10.05 -2.85
N ALA A 225 -3.65 -10.06 -2.32
CA ALA A 225 -2.85 -11.28 -2.24
C ALA A 225 -3.54 -12.35 -1.39
N SER A 226 -4.19 -11.98 -0.27
CA SER A 226 -5.02 -12.91 0.50
C SER A 226 -6.28 -13.38 -0.25
N ALA A 227 -6.91 -12.52 -1.06
CA ALA A 227 -8.05 -12.94 -1.89
C ALA A 227 -7.64 -13.91 -2.99
N GLN A 228 -6.51 -13.66 -3.63
CA GLN A 228 -5.91 -14.59 -4.60
C GLN A 228 -5.50 -15.90 -3.92
N ALA A 229 -4.94 -15.85 -2.71
CA ALA A 229 -4.61 -17.04 -1.93
C ALA A 229 -5.87 -17.88 -1.65
N ALA A 230 -6.99 -17.23 -1.29
CA ALA A 230 -8.25 -17.91 -1.08
C ALA A 230 -8.70 -18.68 -2.32
N GLN A 231 -8.62 -18.05 -3.50
CA GLN A 231 -8.95 -18.69 -4.76
C GLN A 231 -8.01 -19.85 -5.09
N ALA A 232 -6.70 -19.66 -4.88
CA ALA A 232 -5.70 -20.72 -5.07
C ALA A 232 -5.98 -21.94 -4.18
N TRP A 233 -6.28 -21.71 -2.90
CA TRP A 233 -6.64 -22.78 -1.97
C TRP A 233 -7.96 -23.47 -2.31
N GLU A 234 -8.94 -22.73 -2.81
CA GLU A 234 -10.21 -23.29 -3.28
C GLU A 234 -9.98 -24.22 -4.48
N ASN A 235 -9.21 -23.77 -5.47
CA ASN A 235 -8.84 -24.55 -6.65
C ASN A 235 -8.06 -25.83 -6.26
N ALA A 236 -7.24 -25.77 -5.20
CA ALA A 236 -6.52 -26.91 -4.65
C ALA A 236 -7.37 -27.81 -3.72
N GLY A 237 -8.67 -27.52 -3.52
CA GLY A 237 -9.56 -28.27 -2.64
C GLY A 237 -9.29 -28.09 -1.14
N ARG A 238 -8.44 -27.13 -0.75
CA ARG A 238 -8.01 -26.88 0.63
C ARG A 238 -8.94 -25.90 1.34
N ARG A 239 -10.20 -26.31 1.53
CA ARG A 239 -11.31 -25.47 2.04
C ARG A 239 -11.02 -24.69 3.33
N ALA A 240 -10.28 -25.26 4.28
CA ALA A 240 -9.95 -24.56 5.53
C ALA A 240 -9.01 -23.36 5.29
N PHE A 241 -7.98 -23.55 4.46
CA PHE A 241 -7.04 -22.49 4.08
C PHE A 241 -7.72 -21.44 3.20
N SER A 242 -8.59 -21.87 2.27
CA SER A 242 -9.44 -20.98 1.45
C SER A 242 -10.27 -20.04 2.34
N ARG A 243 -11.00 -20.56 3.33
CA ARG A 243 -11.79 -19.74 4.26
C ARG A 243 -10.93 -18.78 5.10
N ALA A 244 -9.76 -19.23 5.57
CA ALA A 244 -8.85 -18.39 6.33
C ALA A 244 -8.33 -17.20 5.52
N ALA A 245 -7.85 -17.47 4.31
CA ALA A 245 -7.37 -16.45 3.39
C ALA A 245 -8.49 -15.49 2.96
N ALA A 246 -9.69 -16.00 2.64
CA ALA A 246 -10.85 -15.17 2.31
C ALA A 246 -11.25 -14.25 3.46
N SER A 247 -11.25 -14.78 4.68
CA SER A 247 -11.56 -13.99 5.88
C SER A 247 -10.55 -12.87 6.09
N ARG A 248 -9.25 -13.19 5.98
CA ARG A 248 -8.16 -12.20 6.05
C ARG A 248 -8.32 -11.12 4.98
N ALA A 249 -8.56 -11.50 3.73
CA ALA A 249 -8.82 -10.58 2.63
C ALA A 249 -10.00 -9.65 2.94
N TRP A 250 -11.10 -10.18 3.49
CA TRP A 250 -12.32 -9.42 3.76
C TRP A 250 -12.07 -8.35 4.82
N MET A 251 -11.34 -8.69 5.88
CA MET A 251 -11.05 -7.74 6.97
C MET A 251 -10.02 -6.68 6.58
N LEU A 252 -9.05 -7.05 5.74
CA LEU A 252 -8.12 -6.07 5.15
C LEU A 252 -8.86 -5.13 4.18
N ALA A 253 -9.74 -5.67 3.33
CA ALA A 253 -10.54 -4.88 2.39
C ALA A 253 -11.51 -3.92 3.09
N ALA A 254 -12.09 -4.33 4.22
CA ALA A 254 -12.95 -3.46 5.04
C ALA A 254 -12.25 -2.17 5.52
N ARG A 255 -10.91 -2.17 5.55
CA ARG A 255 -10.09 -1.00 5.92
C ARG A 255 -9.66 -0.17 4.72
N CYS A 256 -9.93 -0.64 3.50
CA CYS A 256 -9.54 0.00 2.25
C CYS A 256 -10.68 0.82 1.61
N GLN A 257 -11.62 1.34 2.41
CA GLN A 257 -12.65 2.32 2.03
C GLN A 257 -13.40 2.03 0.70
N GLY A 258 -13.77 0.76 0.47
CA GLY A 258 -14.57 0.39 -0.70
C GLY A 258 -13.80 -0.15 -1.90
N LEU A 259 -12.52 -0.49 -1.73
CA LEU A 259 -11.67 -1.11 -2.76
C LEU A 259 -12.36 -2.26 -3.52
N ARG A 260 -12.43 -2.12 -4.84
CA ARG A 260 -12.98 -3.02 -5.87
C ARG A 260 -11.90 -3.37 -6.87
N THR A 261 -11.21 -4.49 -6.61
CA THR A 261 -10.31 -5.11 -7.57
C THR A 261 -10.86 -6.46 -8.03
N PRO A 262 -10.41 -7.02 -9.16
CA PRO A 262 -10.91 -8.32 -9.64
C PRO A 262 -10.78 -9.44 -8.60
N ALA A 263 -9.71 -9.44 -7.81
CA ALA A 263 -9.51 -10.39 -6.72
C ALA A 263 -10.56 -10.21 -5.59
N LEU A 264 -10.83 -8.96 -5.19
CA LEU A 264 -11.78 -8.66 -4.11
C LEU A 264 -13.24 -8.73 -4.54
N ALA A 265 -13.55 -8.53 -5.83
CA ALA A 265 -14.91 -8.63 -6.37
C ALA A 265 -15.49 -10.05 -6.23
N ARG A 266 -14.62 -11.07 -6.20
CA ARG A 266 -15.00 -12.48 -6.03
C ARG A 266 -15.15 -12.90 -4.56
N LEU A 267 -14.85 -12.00 -3.63
CA LEU A 267 -14.78 -12.32 -2.22
C LEU A 267 -16.18 -12.36 -1.58
N ALA A 268 -16.54 -13.50 -0.99
CA ALA A 268 -17.75 -13.63 -0.20
C ALA A 268 -17.56 -13.14 1.24
N SER A 269 -18.61 -12.57 1.84
CA SER A 269 -18.62 -12.24 3.27
C SER A 269 -18.50 -13.51 4.13
N PRO A 270 -17.69 -13.52 5.21
CA PRO A 270 -17.55 -14.68 6.10
C PRO A 270 -18.81 -15.09 6.87
N GLY A 271 -19.90 -14.30 6.81
CA GLY A 271 -21.17 -14.64 7.47
C GLY A 271 -21.11 -14.58 9.01
N LEU A 272 -20.22 -13.76 9.57
CA LEU A 272 -20.20 -13.50 11.01
C LEU A 272 -21.46 -12.75 11.45
N THR A 273 -22.02 -13.18 12.57
CA THR A 273 -23.03 -12.40 13.29
C THR A 273 -22.36 -11.21 13.98
N ARG A 274 -23.14 -10.15 14.25
CA ARG A 274 -22.65 -8.95 14.96
C ARG A 274 -21.95 -9.30 16.27
N ARG A 275 -22.46 -10.30 17.02
CA ARG A 275 -21.89 -10.71 18.30
C ARG A 275 -20.59 -11.49 18.16
N GLU A 276 -20.50 -12.36 17.15
CA GLU A 276 -19.25 -13.05 16.83
C GLU A 276 -18.17 -12.07 16.40
N GLU A 277 -18.52 -11.05 15.59
CA GLU A 277 -17.59 -10.01 15.15
C GLU A 277 -17.07 -9.14 16.31
N GLU A 278 -17.95 -8.73 17.22
CA GLU A 278 -17.57 -7.98 18.43
C GLU A 278 -16.62 -8.77 19.33
N ILE A 279 -16.93 -10.04 19.60
CA ILE A 279 -16.13 -10.93 20.43
C ILE A 279 -14.77 -11.24 19.75
N ALA A 280 -14.77 -11.50 18.45
CA ALA A 280 -13.54 -11.76 17.68
C ALA A 280 -12.59 -10.55 17.68
N ARG A 281 -13.11 -9.33 17.51
CA ARG A 281 -12.31 -8.10 17.61
C ARG A 281 -11.68 -7.90 18.98
N MET A 282 -12.43 -8.14 20.06
CA MET A 282 -11.87 -8.04 21.41
C MET A 282 -10.81 -9.11 21.67
N ALA A 283 -11.03 -10.33 21.16
CA ALA A 283 -10.08 -11.43 21.30
C ALA A 283 -8.78 -11.22 20.50
N SER A 284 -8.83 -10.65 19.30
CA SER A 284 -7.64 -10.32 18.51
C SER A 284 -6.84 -9.17 19.11
N ALA A 285 -7.51 -8.21 19.74
CA ALA A 285 -6.88 -7.14 20.51
C ALA A 285 -6.26 -7.61 21.85
N GLY A 286 -6.26 -8.92 22.14
CA GLY A 286 -5.61 -9.50 23.31
C GLY A 286 -6.50 -9.69 24.54
N SER A 287 -7.80 -9.36 24.48
CA SER A 287 -8.71 -9.60 25.62
C SER A 287 -8.93 -11.10 25.85
N THR A 288 -8.82 -11.55 27.10
CA THR A 288 -9.11 -12.93 27.51
C THR A 288 -10.62 -13.21 27.51
N SER A 289 -11.03 -14.47 27.39
CA SER A 289 -12.47 -14.83 27.39
C SER A 289 -13.19 -14.39 28.67
N LYS A 290 -12.47 -14.28 29.80
CA LYS A 290 -13.00 -13.75 31.06
C LYS A 290 -13.26 -12.25 31.00
N GLN A 291 -12.29 -11.46 30.52
CA GLN A 291 -12.46 -10.02 30.34
C GLN A 291 -13.56 -9.69 29.33
N ILE A 292 -13.67 -10.47 28.25
CA ILE A 292 -14.74 -10.34 27.25
C ILE A 292 -16.10 -10.62 27.90
N ALA A 293 -16.20 -11.69 28.68
CA ALA A 293 -17.43 -12.08 29.38
C ALA A 293 -17.89 -11.00 30.37
N GLU A 294 -16.98 -10.44 31.16
CA GLU A 294 -17.25 -9.33 32.08
C GLU A 294 -17.73 -8.08 31.35
N ARG A 295 -17.00 -7.66 30.30
CA ARG A 295 -17.33 -6.44 29.55
C ARG A 295 -18.66 -6.53 28.79
N LEU A 296 -18.98 -7.72 28.29
CA LEU A 296 -20.16 -7.95 27.46
C LEU A 296 -21.35 -8.53 28.24
N VAL A 297 -21.21 -8.67 29.57
CA VAL A 297 -22.21 -9.25 30.49
C VAL A 297 -22.69 -10.63 30.01
N LEU A 298 -21.74 -11.53 29.78
CA LEU A 298 -21.97 -12.91 29.33
C LEU A 298 -21.25 -13.91 30.24
N SER A 299 -21.60 -15.20 30.11
CA SER A 299 -20.78 -16.26 30.69
C SER A 299 -19.51 -16.51 29.85
N VAL A 300 -18.42 -16.94 30.49
CA VAL A 300 -17.19 -17.35 29.79
C VAL A 300 -17.47 -18.47 28.78
N ARG A 301 -18.39 -19.39 29.11
CA ARG A 301 -18.85 -20.46 28.20
C ARG A 301 -19.51 -19.90 26.95
N THR A 302 -20.38 -18.90 27.09
CA THR A 302 -21.04 -18.24 25.95
C THR A 302 -20.02 -17.55 25.05
N VAL A 303 -19.03 -16.87 25.63
CA VAL A 303 -17.93 -16.26 24.85
C VAL A 303 -17.14 -17.31 24.09
N ASN A 304 -16.78 -18.44 24.73
CA ASN A 304 -16.04 -19.52 24.07
C ASN A 304 -16.84 -20.17 22.93
N ASN A 305 -18.16 -20.32 23.09
CA ASN A 305 -19.04 -20.84 22.03
C ASN A 305 -19.08 -19.87 20.82
N HIS A 306 -19.23 -18.56 21.06
CA HIS A 306 -19.16 -17.57 20.00
C HIS A 306 -17.79 -17.55 19.32
N LEU A 307 -16.70 -17.69 20.07
CA LEU A 307 -15.35 -17.79 19.50
C LEU A 307 -15.19 -19.04 18.64
N GLN A 308 -15.67 -20.21 19.08
CA GLN A 308 -15.63 -21.43 18.25
C GLN A 308 -16.43 -21.27 16.96
N SER A 309 -17.63 -20.69 17.02
CA SER A 309 -18.43 -20.41 15.83
C SER A 309 -17.73 -19.42 14.89
N ALA A 310 -17.16 -18.34 15.45
CA ALA A 310 -16.36 -17.38 14.69
C ALA A 310 -15.12 -18.03 14.06
N TYR A 311 -14.38 -18.86 14.78
CA TYR A 311 -13.22 -19.60 14.28
C TYR A 311 -13.58 -20.50 13.09
N ALA A 312 -14.68 -21.25 13.19
CA ALA A 312 -15.15 -22.11 12.12
C ALA A 312 -15.50 -21.30 10.85
N LYS A 313 -16.20 -20.18 11.02
CA LYS A 313 -16.58 -19.26 9.93
C LYS A 313 -15.36 -18.57 9.30
N LEU A 314 -14.39 -18.20 10.13
CA LEU A 314 -13.15 -17.53 9.72
C LEU A 314 -12.07 -18.50 9.22
N GLY A 315 -12.28 -19.82 9.33
CA GLY A 315 -11.28 -20.83 8.93
C GLY A 315 -10.02 -20.87 9.80
N VAL A 316 -10.04 -20.28 11.00
CA VAL A 316 -8.91 -20.29 11.94
C VAL A 316 -9.11 -21.32 13.04
N SER A 317 -8.02 -21.85 13.59
CA SER A 317 -8.05 -22.87 14.65
C SER A 317 -7.91 -22.32 16.06
N ASP A 318 -7.36 -21.12 16.21
CA ASP A 318 -6.91 -20.61 17.50
C ASP A 318 -6.83 -19.07 17.54
N ARG A 319 -6.65 -18.54 18.76
CA ARG A 319 -6.60 -17.10 19.03
C ARG A 319 -5.39 -16.42 18.39
N SER A 320 -4.26 -17.10 18.22
CA SER A 320 -3.06 -16.53 17.59
C SER A 320 -3.25 -16.38 16.08
N SER A 321 -3.88 -17.38 15.45
CA SER A 321 -4.33 -17.34 14.06
C SER A 321 -5.37 -16.23 13.86
N LEU A 322 -6.30 -16.05 14.81
CA LEU A 322 -7.22 -14.92 14.81
C LEU A 322 -6.49 -13.57 14.89
N LYS A 323 -5.48 -13.42 15.77
CA LYS A 323 -4.66 -12.19 15.89
C LYS A 323 -3.95 -11.87 14.57
N ARG A 324 -3.30 -12.84 13.92
CA ARG A 324 -2.62 -12.66 12.63
C ARG A 324 -3.56 -12.16 11.55
N VAL A 325 -4.80 -12.61 11.60
CA VAL A 325 -5.85 -12.35 10.61
C VAL A 325 -6.51 -10.99 10.86
N LEU A 326 -6.57 -10.50 12.10
CA LEU A 326 -7.27 -9.27 12.50
C LEU A 326 -6.40 -8.06 12.88
N THR A 327 -5.11 -8.24 13.16
CA THR A 327 -4.26 -7.20 13.75
C THR A 327 -3.03 -6.94 12.90
N ILE A 328 -2.74 -5.66 12.63
CA ILE A 328 -1.40 -5.21 12.23
C ILE A 328 -0.64 -5.04 13.53
N ASP A 329 0.39 -5.84 13.78
CA ASP A 329 1.42 -5.39 14.71
C ASP A 329 2.14 -4.26 13.98
N HIS A 330 1.79 -3.01 14.30
CA HIS A 330 2.64 -1.88 13.96
C HIS A 330 3.98 -2.18 14.65
N ALA A 331 5.00 -2.54 13.87
CA ALA A 331 6.36 -2.60 14.37
C ALA A 331 6.61 -1.25 15.05
N SER A 332 6.78 -1.29 16.36
CA SER A 332 7.00 -0.11 17.18
C SER A 332 8.21 0.61 16.61
N ALA A 333 8.02 1.88 16.20
CA ALA A 333 9.15 2.75 15.92
C ALA A 333 10.08 2.73 17.14
N PRO A 334 11.40 2.56 16.97
CA PRO A 334 12.34 2.59 18.08
C PRO A 334 12.26 3.98 18.73
N THR A 335 11.54 4.04 19.84
CA THR A 335 11.53 5.19 20.74
C THR A 335 12.63 4.92 21.75
N GLU A 336 13.80 5.49 21.54
CA GLU A 336 14.76 5.81 22.60
C GLU A 336 15.89 6.68 22.04
N ILE A 337 15.73 8.01 22.15
CA ILE A 337 16.89 8.88 22.38
C ILE A 337 16.81 9.28 23.83
N ASN A 338 17.58 8.56 24.65
CA ASN A 338 17.80 8.86 26.05
C ASN A 338 18.36 10.28 26.16
N SER A 339 17.57 11.14 26.79
CA SER A 339 18.04 12.39 27.35
C SER A 339 18.73 12.07 28.68
N THR A 340 20.06 11.99 28.70
CA THR A 340 20.86 12.18 29.92
C THR A 340 22.35 12.26 29.59
N GLY A 341 22.95 13.41 29.91
CA GLY A 341 24.38 13.62 29.74
C GLY A 341 24.85 15.01 30.13
N ARG A 342 24.42 15.50 31.31
CA ARG A 342 25.21 16.50 32.04
C ARG A 342 26.58 15.88 32.34
N ARG A 343 27.66 16.53 31.89
CA ARG A 343 28.77 17.02 32.71
C ARG A 343 29.65 17.93 31.87
#